data_AF-A0A4Y2UFB3-F1
#
_entry.id   AF-A0A4Y2UFB3-F1
#
_cell.length_a   1.000
_cell.length_b   1.000
_cell.length_c   1.000
_cell.angle_alpha   90.00
_cell.angle_beta   90.00
_cell.angle_gamma   90.00
#
_symmetry.space_group_name_H-M   'P 1'
#
loop_
_entity.id
_entity.type
_entity.pdbx_description
1 polymer ?
#
loop_
_entity_poly.entity_id
_entity_poly.type
_entity_poly.pdbx_seq_one_letter_code
_entity_poly.pdbx_strand_id
1 'polypeptide(L)'
;MSGKRYASIILYDLPNTIIDQEVQEALRTYTEDGENIRLRLKLKGRKPDTSYWVMETPGKQFLQLRIFKKIAVNWNMFQMKEFYHVKRCQSCQAFGHTS
;
A
#
# COMPACT_ATOMS: atom_id res chain seq x y z
N MET A 1 -17.09 2.04 -19.41
CA MET A 1 -17.40 1.83 -17.98
C MET A 1 -16.09 1.93 -17.21
N SER A 2 -15.82 3.07 -16.54
CA SER A 2 -14.61 3.24 -15.74
C SER A 2 -14.74 2.35 -14.50
N GLY A 3 -14.06 1.20 -14.51
CA GLY A 3 -14.05 0.29 -13.37
C GLY A 3 -13.41 0.99 -12.18
N LYS A 4 -14.15 1.12 -11.07
CA LYS A 4 -13.62 1.64 -9.80
C LYS A 4 -12.33 0.89 -9.45
N ARG A 5 -11.17 1.53 -9.63
CA ARG A 5 -9.89 0.98 -9.18
C ARG A 5 -9.83 1.14 -7.67
N TYR A 6 -9.43 0.08 -6.97
CA TYR A 6 -9.14 0.17 -5.56
C TYR A 6 -7.97 1.14 -5.32
N ALA A 7 -8.04 1.84 -4.19
CA ALA A 7 -6.93 2.67 -3.73
C ALA A 7 -5.75 1.77 -3.34
N SER A 8 -4.58 2.37 -3.17
CA SER A 8 -3.41 1.63 -2.69
C SER A 8 -2.64 2.44 -1.68
N ILE A 9 -2.04 1.74 -0.73
CA ILE A 9 -1.09 2.30 0.22
C ILE A 9 0.31 1.75 -0.09
N ILE A 10 1.33 2.48 0.34
CA ILE A 10 2.72 2.04 0.32
C ILE A 10 3.28 2.07 1.74
N LEU A 11 3.91 0.96 2.13
CA LEU A 11 4.68 0.80 3.36
C LEU A 11 6.17 0.91 3.02
N TYR A 12 6.89 1.76 3.74
CA TYR A 12 8.30 2.03 3.47
C TYR A 12 9.24 1.24 4.37
N ASP A 13 10.37 0.86 3.79
CA ASP A 13 11.54 0.23 4.42
C ASP A 13 11.22 -0.97 5.32
N LEU A 14 10.32 -1.86 4.89
CA LEU A 14 10.08 -3.13 5.58
C LEU A 14 11.28 -4.06 5.39
N PRO A 15 11.90 -4.59 6.47
CA PRO A 15 12.92 -5.63 6.36
C PRO A 15 12.41 -6.81 5.54
N ASN A 16 13.27 -7.39 4.71
CA ASN A 16 12.93 -8.54 3.87
C ASN A 16 12.66 -9.82 4.69
N THR A 17 12.97 -9.81 5.99
CA THR A 17 12.62 -10.85 6.95
C THR A 17 11.14 -10.83 7.34
N ILE A 18 10.45 -9.70 7.18
CA ILE A 18 9.02 -9.58 7.49
C ILE A 18 8.20 -10.30 6.41
N ILE A 19 7.26 -11.14 6.85
CA ILE A 19 6.38 -11.92 5.98
C ILE A 19 5.02 -11.24 5.79
N ASP A 20 4.29 -11.65 4.74
CA ASP A 20 3.00 -11.04 4.40
C ASP A 20 2.00 -11.12 5.54
N GLN A 21 1.94 -12.27 6.22
CA GLN A 21 1.04 -12.48 7.34
C GLN A 21 1.22 -11.46 8.47
N GLU A 22 2.45 -11.12 8.85
CA GLU A 22 2.73 -10.17 9.94
C GLU A 22 2.23 -8.76 9.59
N VAL A 23 2.39 -8.36 8.32
CA VAL A 23 1.89 -7.07 7.82
C VAL A 23 0.36 -7.07 7.76
N GLN A 24 -0.26 -8.18 7.34
CA GLN A 24 -1.71 -8.33 7.30
C GLN A 24 -2.33 -8.27 8.70
N GLU A 25 -1.74 -8.96 9.68
CA GLU A 25 -2.16 -8.93 11.08
C GLU A 25 -2.05 -7.51 11.65
N ALA A 26 -0.94 -6.81 11.38
CA ALA A 26 -0.78 -5.41 11.78
C ALA A 26 -1.87 -4.52 11.18
N LEU A 27 -2.13 -4.63 9.87
CA LEU A 27 -3.13 -3.81 9.19
C LEU A 27 -4.56 -4.05 9.73
N ARG A 28 -4.89 -5.28 10.10
CA ARG A 28 -6.19 -5.62 10.71
C ARG A 28 -6.45 -4.89 12.02
N THR A 29 -5.40 -4.54 12.79
CA THR A 29 -5.58 -3.75 14.02
C THR A 29 -6.05 -2.31 13.77
N TYR A 30 -5.87 -1.80 12.54
CA TYR A 30 -6.25 -0.44 12.14
C TYR A 30 -7.54 -0.40 11.30
N THR A 31 -8.15 -1.56 10.98
CA THR A 31 -9.32 -1.64 10.12
C THR A 31 -10.40 -2.54 10.72
N GLU A 32 -11.64 -2.04 10.81
CA GLU A 32 -12.76 -2.73 11.47
C GLU A 32 -13.16 -4.07 10.81
N ASP A 33 -12.96 -4.23 9.50
CA ASP A 33 -13.53 -5.35 8.73
C ASP A 33 -12.51 -6.37 8.18
N GLY A 34 -11.22 -6.21 8.45
CA GLY A 34 -10.15 -7.18 8.15
C GLY A 34 -10.02 -7.76 6.72
N GLU A 35 -10.90 -7.39 5.79
CA GLU A 35 -11.04 -7.98 4.46
C GLU A 35 -10.20 -7.26 3.39
N ASN A 36 -9.61 -8.10 2.53
CA ASN A 36 -9.02 -7.84 1.21
C ASN A 36 -8.03 -6.67 1.09
N ILE A 37 -7.20 -6.42 2.10
CA ILE A 37 -5.92 -5.72 1.85
C ILE A 37 -4.97 -6.74 1.22
N ARG A 38 -4.54 -6.51 -0.02
CA ARG A 38 -3.74 -7.48 -0.78
C ARG A 38 -2.40 -6.88 -1.17
N LEU A 39 -1.32 -7.60 -0.96
CA LEU A 39 -0.02 -7.21 -1.52
C LEU A 39 -0.10 -7.23 -3.06
N ARG A 40 0.19 -6.09 -3.70
CA ARG A 40 0.27 -6.00 -5.16
C ARG A 40 1.66 -6.22 -5.69
N LEU A 41 2.64 -5.55 -5.07
CA LEU A 41 4.03 -5.61 -5.50
C LEU A 41 4.97 -5.16 -4.39
N LYS A 42 6.20 -5.64 -4.45
CA LYS A 42 7.32 -5.18 -3.64
C LYS A 42 8.30 -4.42 -4.53
N LEU A 43 8.73 -3.23 -4.09
CA LEU A 43 9.77 -2.42 -4.71
C LEU A 43 11.02 -2.49 -3.84
N LYS A 44 12.19 -2.29 -4.43
CA LYS A 44 13.44 -2.15 -3.67
C LYS A 44 13.33 -0.96 -2.71
N GLY A 45 13.64 -1.20 -1.43
CA GLY A 45 13.69 -0.16 -0.41
C GLY A 45 14.91 0.75 -0.54
N ARG A 46 14.94 1.82 0.25
CA ARG A 46 16.11 2.74 0.28
C ARG A 46 17.26 2.14 1.08
N LYS A 47 16.94 1.41 2.15
CA LYS A 47 17.93 0.76 3.01
C LYS A 47 18.35 -0.61 2.45
N PRO A 48 19.55 -1.10 2.80
CA PRO A 48 19.91 -2.50 2.54
C PRO A 48 18.88 -3.45 3.14
N ASP A 49 18.60 -4.54 2.44
CA ASP A 49 17.71 -5.62 2.89
C ASP A 49 16.29 -5.18 3.28
N THR A 50 15.81 -4.07 2.73
CA THR A 50 14.42 -3.62 2.85
C THR A 50 13.70 -3.55 1.52
N SER A 51 12.37 -3.61 1.59
CA SER A 51 11.46 -3.45 0.46
C SER A 51 10.36 -2.45 0.80
N TYR A 52 9.88 -1.73 -0.21
CA TYR A 52 8.60 -1.02 -0.12
C TYR A 52 7.47 -1.92 -0.59
N TRP A 53 6.37 -1.95 0.15
CA TRP A 53 5.27 -2.84 -0.16
C TRP A 53 4.07 -2.01 -0.55
N VAL A 54 3.54 -2.26 -1.75
CA VAL A 54 2.31 -1.63 -2.21
C VAL A 54 1.16 -2.57 -1.96
N MET A 55 0.21 -2.14 -1.15
CA MET A 55 -0.98 -2.91 -0.79
C MET A 55 -2.19 -2.29 -1.47
N GLU A 56 -2.98 -3.11 -2.17
CA GLU A 56 -4.32 -2.75 -2.61
C GLU A 56 -5.25 -2.68 -1.41
N THR A 57 -6.05 -1.63 -1.34
CA THR A 57 -6.89 -1.36 -0.18
C THR A 57 -8.28 -0.88 -0.65
N PRO A 58 -9.37 -1.56 -0.27
CA PRO A 58 -10.71 -1.09 -0.60
C PRO A 58 -11.04 0.24 0.10
N GLY A 59 -12.02 0.97 -0.43
CA GLY A 59 -12.24 2.39 -0.09
C GLY A 59 -12.43 2.69 1.41
N LYS A 60 -13.18 1.85 2.15
CA LYS A 60 -13.42 2.06 3.59
C LYS A 60 -12.10 1.91 4.39
N GLN A 61 -11.37 0.82 4.14
CA GLN A 61 -10.09 0.51 4.78
C GLN A 61 -9.04 1.56 4.42
N PHE A 62 -9.05 2.05 3.18
CA PHE A 62 -8.12 3.09 2.75
C PHE A 62 -8.35 4.39 3.53
N LEU A 63 -9.61 4.80 3.74
CA LEU A 63 -9.91 6.00 4.51
C LEU A 63 -9.46 5.86 5.97
N GLN A 64 -9.66 4.69 6.59
CA GLN A 64 -9.18 4.40 7.94
C GLN A 64 -7.65 4.45 8.00
N LEU A 65 -6.97 3.71 7.13
CA LEU A 65 -5.51 3.66 7.06
C LEU A 65 -4.91 5.02 6.72
N ARG A 66 -5.52 5.84 5.86
CA ARG A 66 -4.99 7.16 5.46
C ARG A 66 -4.86 8.13 6.64
N ILE A 67 -5.70 7.98 7.67
CA ILE A 67 -5.61 8.75 8.91
C ILE A 67 -4.30 8.40 9.63
N PHE A 68 -3.96 7.11 9.66
CA PHE A 68 -2.72 6.61 10.25
C PHE A 68 -1.55 6.81 9.27
N LYS A 69 -0.56 7.64 9.64
CA LYS A 69 0.64 7.86 8.81
C LYS A 69 1.71 6.79 9.00
N LYS A 70 1.50 5.89 9.96
CA LYS A 70 2.42 4.82 10.32
C LYS A 70 1.65 3.61 10.83
N ILE A 71 2.26 2.43 10.73
CA ILE A 71 1.75 1.18 11.31
C ILE A 71 2.83 0.52 12.14
N ALA A 72 2.44 -0.23 13.17
CA ALA A 72 3.34 -1.08 13.93
C ALA A 72 3.32 -2.51 13.37
N VAL A 73 4.47 -3.02 12.91
CA VAL A 73 4.64 -4.44 12.51
C VAL A 73 5.77 -5.01 13.36
N ASN A 74 5.53 -6.13 14.06
CA ASN A 74 6.51 -6.71 14.99
C ASN A 74 7.13 -5.67 15.94
N TRP A 75 6.29 -4.82 16.55
CA TRP A 75 6.70 -3.74 17.46
C TRP A 75 7.56 -2.63 16.84
N ASN A 76 7.76 -2.65 15.52
CA ASN A 76 8.51 -1.65 14.78
C ASN A 76 7.57 -0.73 13.99
N MET A 77 7.83 0.57 14.02
CA MET A 77 6.99 1.57 13.36
C MET A 77 7.44 1.85 11.92
N PHE A 78 6.56 1.63 10.96
CA PHE A 78 6.81 1.84 9.54
C PHE A 78 5.99 2.98 8.97
N GLN A 79 6.55 3.75 8.04
CA GLN A 79 5.81 4.83 7.38
C GLN A 79 4.82 4.25 6.37
N MET A 80 3.62 4.83 6.36
CA MET A 80 2.54 4.46 5.44
C MET A 80 2.03 5.72 4.72
N LYS A 81 1.86 5.62 3.39
CA LYS A 81 1.31 6.70 2.56
C LYS A 81 0.35 6.15 1.50
N GLU A 82 -0.43 7.04 0.89
CA GLU A 82 -1.16 6.73 -0.34
C GLU A 82 -0.16 6.48 -1.49
N PHE A 83 -0.46 5.48 -2.31
CA PHE A 83 0.29 5.15 -3.50
C PHE A 83 -0.51 5.51 -4.76
N TYR A 84 0.03 6.42 -5.57
CA TYR A 84 -0.58 6.82 -6.83
C TYR A 84 -0.09 5.93 -7.98
N HIS A 85 -1.03 5.25 -8.64
CA HIS A 85 -0.75 4.50 -9.86
C HIS A 85 -0.61 5.46 -11.05
N VAL A 86 0.61 5.96 -11.26
CA VAL A 86 0.90 6.82 -12.42
C VAL A 86 1.01 5.96 -13.67
N LYS A 87 0.13 6.20 -14.63
CA LYS A 87 0.18 5.60 -15.97
C LYS A 87 0.41 6.69 -17.02
N ARG A 88 1.25 6.39 -17.99
CA ARG A 88 1.46 7.22 -19.19
C ARG A 88 0.41 6.85 -20.23
N CYS A 89 -0.27 7.84 -20.78
CA CYS A 89 -1.17 7.62 -21.90
C CYS A 89 -0.37 7.28 -23.15
N GLN A 90 -0.77 6.21 -23.84
CA GLN A 90 -0.09 5.82 -25.08
C GLN A 90 -0.40 6.78 -26.24
N SER A 91 -1.56 7.44 -26.22
CA SER A 91 -1.98 8.33 -27.31
C SER A 91 -1.30 9.71 -27.26
N CYS A 92 -1.34 10.40 -26.12
CA CYS A 92 -0.77 11.75 -26.00
C CYS A 92 0.48 11.83 -25.13
N GLN A 93 0.97 10.69 -24.62
CA GLN A 93 2.20 10.59 -23.83
C GLN A 93 2.20 11.35 -22.49
N ALA A 94 1.10 12.01 -22.12
CA ALA A 94 0.92 12.68 -20.82
C ALA A 94 0.48 11.69 -19.72
N PHE A 95 0.65 12.08 -18.45
CA PHE A 95 0.28 11.29 -17.28
C PHE A 95 -1.14 11.62 -16.77
N GLY A 96 -1.74 10.72 -16.00
CA GLY A 96 -2.88 11.03 -15.13
C GLY A 96 -4.29 10.97 -15.74
N HIS A 97 -4.45 10.88 -17.06
CA HIS A 97 -5.77 10.89 -17.72
C HIS A 97 -6.16 9.55 -18.37
N THR A 98 -5.36 8.50 -18.20
CA THR A 98 -5.71 7.14 -18.64
C THR A 98 -6.81 6.56 -17.74
N SER A 99 -8.04 7.04 -17.95
CA SER A 99 -9.28 6.51 -17.38
C SER A 99 -9.71 5.26 -18.12
#